data_AF-A0A6F9BZH7-F1
#
_entry.id   AF-A0A6F9BZH7-F1
#
_cell.length_a   1.000
_cell.length_b   1.000
_cell.length_c   1.000
_cell.angle_alpha   90.00
_cell.angle_beta   90.00
_cell.angle_gamma   90.00
#
_symmetry.space_group_name_H-M   'P 1'
#
loop_
_entity.id
_entity.type
_entity.pdbx_description
1 polymer ?
#
loop_
_entity_poly.entity_id
_entity_poly.type
_entity_poly.pdbx_seq_one_letter_code
_entity_poly.pdbx_strand_id
1 'polypeptide(L)'
;MFVAVEMVDTVRIPPWNFQRQFNEAIAEELNKKLANKVVYQVGLCICLYVVFHPFLDEILVGKIKYCSQEGVHVSLGFFDDIVIPPESLQQPAKFDEAEQVWVWEYETDEGAHDLYMDQGEEIRFRVTDEVFLDTSPTGPSAAATDTPAAPGAEDGGQKKEAPYTLLGTISEPGLGLLSWWNS
;
A
#
# COMPACT_ATOMS: atom_id res chain seq x y z
N MET A 1 -0.62 12.81 -6.38
CA MET A 1 0.08 11.83 -5.53
C MET A 1 0.66 12.41 -4.25
N PHE A 2 1.30 13.60 -4.28
CA PHE A 2 1.88 14.20 -3.07
C PHE A 2 1.17 15.50 -2.70
N VAL A 3 0.97 15.70 -1.39
CA VAL A 3 0.32 16.89 -0.82
C VAL A 3 1.16 17.44 0.34
N ALA A 4 1.00 18.74 0.58
CA ALA A 4 1.50 19.39 1.78
C ALA A 4 0.39 19.39 2.84
N VAL A 5 0.73 19.05 4.07
CA VAL A 5 -0.20 18.97 5.20
C VAL A 5 0.29 19.86 6.31
N GLU A 6 -0.57 20.78 6.75
CA GLU A 6 -0.29 21.62 7.91
C GLU A 6 -0.55 20.84 9.20
N MET A 7 0.47 20.69 10.03
CA MET A 7 0.40 19.99 11.30
C MET A 7 1.04 20.86 12.39
N VAL A 8 0.50 20.77 13.61
CA VAL A 8 1.05 21.43 14.79
C VAL A 8 1.60 20.37 15.72
N ASP A 9 2.85 20.51 16.13
CA ASP A 9 3.51 19.56 17.02
C ASP A 9 4.41 20.26 18.05
N THR A 10 4.50 19.65 19.23
CA THR A 10 5.44 20.08 20.27
C THR A 10 6.70 19.21 20.19
N VAL A 11 7.79 19.78 19.68
CA VAL A 11 9.05 19.06 19.45
C VAL A 11 10.01 19.24 20.62
N ARG A 12 10.51 18.14 21.19
CA ARG A 12 11.53 18.17 22.24
C ARG A 12 12.93 18.16 21.64
N ILE A 13 13.65 19.29 21.73
CA ILE A 13 15.06 19.36 21.31
C ILE A 13 15.97 18.97 22.49
N PRO A 14 16.84 17.96 22.34
CA PRO A 14 17.74 17.58 23.42
C PRO A 14 18.90 18.60 23.59
N PRO A 15 19.45 18.76 24.80
CA PRO A 15 20.44 19.82 25.09
C PRO A 15 21.72 19.75 24.26
N TRP A 16 22.14 18.56 23.84
CA TRP A 16 23.33 18.39 23.00
C TRP A 16 23.16 18.92 21.57
N ASN A 17 21.92 19.12 21.11
CA ASN A 17 21.64 19.71 19.80
C ASN A 17 21.55 21.24 19.83
N PHE A 18 21.76 21.89 20.98
CA PHE A 18 21.66 23.37 21.11
C PHE A 18 22.77 24.13 20.37
N GLN A 19 23.83 23.45 19.95
CA GLN A 19 24.90 24.05 19.15
C GLN A 19 24.56 24.15 17.65
N ARG A 20 23.49 23.46 17.19
CA ARG A 20 23.03 23.49 15.80
C ARG A 20 22.04 24.61 15.57
N GLN A 21 21.80 24.98 14.31
CA GLN A 21 20.76 25.93 13.99
C GLN A 21 19.38 25.35 14.36
N PHE A 22 18.54 26.18 14.98
CA PHE A 22 17.24 25.74 15.50
C PHE A 22 16.35 25.09 14.43
N ASN A 23 16.28 25.70 13.24
CA ASN A 23 15.48 25.18 12.13
C ASN A 23 15.95 23.79 11.66
N GLU A 24 17.27 23.54 11.64
CA GLU A 24 17.82 22.24 11.28
C GLU A 24 17.53 21.19 12.35
N ALA A 25 17.70 21.55 13.63
CA ALA A 25 17.40 20.66 14.75
C ALA A 25 15.92 20.24 14.76
N ILE A 26 15.00 21.18 14.52
CA ILE A 26 13.56 20.91 14.44
C ILE A 26 13.24 20.04 13.23
N ALA A 27 13.76 20.36 12.05
CA ALA A 27 13.51 19.58 10.85
C ALA A 27 13.99 18.12 11.00
N GLU A 28 15.15 17.90 11.63
CA GLU A 28 15.66 16.55 11.88
C GLU A 28 14.78 15.77 12.87
N GLU A 29 14.37 16.38 13.98
CA GLU A 29 13.50 15.70 14.96
C GLU A 29 12.10 15.41 14.40
N LEU A 30 11.54 16.31 13.58
CA LEU A 30 10.28 16.06 12.87
C LEU A 30 10.41 14.92 11.85
N ASN A 31 11.49 14.88 11.07
CA ASN A 31 11.74 13.78 10.14
C ASN A 31 11.90 12.45 10.89
N LYS A 32 12.64 12.40 12.00
CA LYS A 32 12.72 11.18 12.84
C LYS A 32 11.36 10.73 13.36
N LYS A 33 10.48 11.68 13.68
CA LYS A 33 9.15 11.40 14.23
C LYS A 33 8.15 10.98 13.16
N LEU A 34 8.20 11.55 11.96
CA LEU A 34 7.14 11.41 10.95
C LEU A 34 7.55 10.61 9.72
N ALA A 35 8.82 10.56 9.34
CA ALA A 35 9.23 9.88 8.11
C ALA A 35 8.88 8.39 8.16
N ASN A 36 8.34 7.90 7.04
CA ASN A 36 7.84 6.54 6.87
C ASN A 36 6.77 6.14 7.88
N LYS A 37 5.96 7.10 8.36
CA LYS A 37 4.78 6.84 9.18
C LYS A 37 3.52 7.23 8.45
N VAL A 38 2.52 6.38 8.56
CA VAL A 38 1.15 6.68 8.15
C VAL A 38 0.49 7.50 9.25
N VAL A 39 -0.03 8.66 8.88
CA VAL A 39 -0.91 9.47 9.73
C VAL A 39 -2.34 9.19 9.29
N TYR A 40 -3.19 8.81 10.25
CA TYR A 40 -4.59 8.43 9.99
C TYR A 40 -5.36 9.57 9.30
N GLN A 41 -6.09 9.25 8.22
CA GLN A 41 -6.80 10.21 7.35
C GLN A 41 -5.90 11.29 6.69
N VAL A 42 -4.59 11.06 6.63
CA VAL A 42 -3.63 12.00 6.05
C VAL A 42 -2.73 11.33 5.01
N GLY A 43 -2.30 10.09 5.25
CA GLY A 43 -1.46 9.32 4.32
C GLY A 43 -0.05 9.06 4.86
N LEU A 44 0.87 8.67 3.97
CA LEU A 44 2.24 8.29 4.32
C LEU A 44 3.17 9.51 4.30
N CYS A 45 3.74 9.88 5.44
CA CYS A 45 4.73 10.96 5.52
C CYS A 45 6.09 10.50 4.95
N ILE A 46 6.60 11.22 3.94
CA ILE A 46 7.89 10.92 3.32
C ILE A 46 9.00 11.68 4.05
N CYS A 47 8.85 12.98 4.14
CA CYS A 47 9.72 13.90 4.86
C CYS A 47 8.94 15.16 5.24
N LEU A 48 9.58 16.09 5.94
CA LEU A 48 9.00 17.40 6.22
C LEU A 48 8.46 18.03 4.93
N TYR A 49 7.21 18.50 4.96
CA TYR A 49 6.41 19.06 3.85
C TYR A 49 5.82 18.08 2.84
N VAL A 50 6.22 16.81 2.82
CA VAL A 50 5.80 15.87 1.76
C VAL A 50 5.06 14.66 2.34
N VAL A 51 3.77 14.56 2.00
CA VAL A 51 2.93 13.41 2.31
C VAL A 51 2.46 12.74 1.02
N PHE A 52 2.58 11.43 0.94
CA PHE A 52 1.99 10.61 -0.11
C PHE A 52 0.53 10.32 0.23
N HIS A 53 -0.36 10.91 -0.56
CA HIS A 53 -1.80 10.76 -0.48
C HIS A 53 -2.35 11.02 -1.89
N PRO A 54 -2.36 9.99 -2.76
CA PRO A 54 -2.96 10.10 -4.08
C PRO A 54 -4.45 10.38 -3.98
N PHE A 55 -4.98 11.11 -4.95
CA PHE A 55 -6.41 11.40 -5.00
C PHE A 55 -7.16 10.27 -5.71
N LEU A 56 -8.46 10.14 -5.44
CA LEU A 56 -9.31 9.19 -6.17
C LEU A 56 -9.32 9.53 -7.67
N ASP A 57 -9.36 8.49 -8.49
CA ASP A 57 -9.22 8.53 -9.95
C ASP A 57 -7.83 8.96 -10.47
N GLU A 58 -6.82 9.10 -9.60
CA GLU A 58 -5.44 9.32 -10.03
C GLU A 58 -4.86 8.07 -10.71
N ILE A 59 -4.22 8.25 -11.86
CA ILE A 59 -3.52 7.17 -12.57
C ILE A 59 -2.07 7.13 -12.13
N LEU A 60 -1.63 5.98 -11.62
CA LEU A 60 -0.28 5.71 -11.16
C LEU A 60 0.33 4.54 -11.94
N VAL A 61 1.67 4.48 -11.94
CA VAL A 61 2.43 3.37 -12.51
C VAL A 61 3.26 2.74 -11.39
N GLY A 62 3.08 1.45 -11.18
CA GLY A 62 3.81 0.66 -10.20
C GLY A 62 4.30 -0.64 -10.79
N LYS A 63 4.91 -1.49 -9.96
CA LYS A 63 5.37 -2.83 -10.34
C LYS A 63 4.57 -3.88 -9.62
N ILE A 64 4.20 -4.96 -10.31
CA ILE A 64 3.54 -6.09 -9.68
C ILE A 64 4.51 -6.73 -8.69
N LYS A 65 4.15 -6.75 -7.41
CA LYS A 65 4.96 -7.38 -6.36
C LYS A 65 4.70 -8.88 -6.33
N TYR A 66 3.43 -9.25 -6.33
CA TYR A 66 2.94 -10.63 -6.48
C TYR A 66 1.45 -10.59 -6.82
N CYS A 67 0.91 -11.73 -7.24
CA CYS A 67 -0.51 -11.94 -7.47
C CYS A 67 -1.04 -12.95 -6.44
N SER A 68 -2.28 -12.76 -5.99
CA SER A 68 -2.97 -13.70 -5.10
C SER A 68 -4.45 -13.80 -5.47
N GLN A 69 -5.19 -14.70 -4.81
CA GLN A 69 -6.65 -14.80 -4.99
C GLN A 69 -7.39 -13.51 -4.59
N GLU A 70 -6.81 -12.69 -3.72
CA GLU A 70 -7.37 -11.39 -3.32
C GLU A 70 -7.17 -10.31 -4.40
N GLY A 71 -6.28 -10.54 -5.38
CA GLY A 71 -6.02 -9.62 -6.47
C GLY A 71 -4.54 -9.48 -6.82
N VAL A 72 -4.21 -8.43 -7.56
CA VAL A 72 -2.84 -8.08 -7.94
C VAL A 72 -2.28 -7.08 -6.92
N HIS A 73 -1.15 -7.43 -6.30
CA HIS A 73 -0.48 -6.57 -5.33
C HIS A 73 0.61 -5.75 -6.03
N VAL A 74 0.57 -4.44 -5.86
CA VAL A 74 1.41 -3.49 -6.60
C VAL A 74 2.32 -2.72 -5.64
N SER A 75 3.55 -2.46 -6.05
CA SER A 75 4.51 -1.64 -5.33
C SER A 75 4.90 -0.40 -6.14
N LEU A 76 4.95 0.75 -5.47
CA LEU A 76 5.56 1.99 -5.99
C LEU A 76 7.03 2.14 -5.55
N GLY A 77 7.61 1.12 -4.92
CA GLY A 77 8.96 1.09 -4.38
C GLY A 77 9.06 1.61 -2.93
N PHE A 78 8.39 2.70 -2.59
CA PHE A 78 8.31 3.22 -1.21
C PHE A 78 6.99 2.90 -0.50
N PHE A 79 6.00 2.39 -1.24
CA PHE A 79 4.68 2.03 -0.75
C PHE A 79 4.21 0.74 -1.46
N ASP A 80 3.84 -0.27 -0.66
CA ASP A 80 3.58 -1.63 -1.12
C ASP A 80 2.14 -2.10 -0.85
N ASP A 81 1.37 -1.34 -0.07
CA ASP A 81 0.02 -1.70 0.34
C ASP A 81 -1.02 -1.24 -0.71
N ILE A 82 -0.84 -1.69 -1.95
CA ILE A 82 -1.74 -1.40 -3.08
C ILE A 82 -2.29 -2.70 -3.63
N VAL A 83 -3.61 -2.81 -3.71
CA VAL A 83 -4.31 -4.01 -4.18
C VAL A 83 -5.27 -3.66 -5.30
N ILE A 84 -5.21 -4.40 -6.40
CA ILE A 84 -6.20 -4.36 -7.48
C ILE A 84 -7.04 -5.62 -7.34
N PRO A 85 -8.27 -5.53 -6.81
CA PRO A 85 -9.09 -6.70 -6.57
C PRO A 85 -9.62 -7.30 -7.88
N PRO A 86 -9.97 -8.59 -7.89
CA PRO A 86 -10.32 -9.33 -9.11
C PRO A 86 -11.52 -8.75 -9.87
N GLU A 87 -12.50 -8.19 -9.15
CA GLU A 87 -13.65 -7.49 -9.73
C GLU A 87 -13.26 -6.23 -10.51
N SER A 88 -12.08 -5.68 -10.24
CA SER A 88 -11.53 -4.47 -10.87
C SER A 88 -10.44 -4.78 -11.91
N LEU A 89 -10.22 -6.06 -12.22
CA LEU A 89 -9.38 -6.51 -13.34
C LEU A 89 -10.14 -6.44 -14.67
N GLN A 90 -9.39 -6.55 -15.77
CA GLN A 90 -9.96 -6.59 -17.11
C GLN A 90 -10.69 -7.92 -17.32
N GLN A 91 -11.94 -7.85 -17.78
CA GLN A 91 -12.76 -9.04 -17.98
C GLN A 91 -12.69 -9.50 -19.44
N PRO A 92 -12.63 -10.82 -19.70
CA PRO A 92 -12.59 -11.93 -18.74
C PRO A 92 -11.19 -12.16 -18.12
N ALA A 93 -11.11 -12.17 -16.77
CA ALA A 93 -9.89 -12.49 -16.03
C ALA A 93 -10.00 -13.84 -15.30
N LYS A 94 -8.91 -14.58 -15.26
CA LYS A 94 -8.79 -15.87 -14.58
C LYS A 94 -7.53 -15.91 -13.72
N PHE A 95 -7.65 -16.44 -12.51
CA PHE A 95 -6.50 -16.69 -11.65
C PHE A 95 -6.01 -18.13 -11.82
N ASP A 96 -4.72 -18.29 -12.11
CA ASP A 96 -4.04 -19.58 -12.06
C ASP A 96 -3.39 -19.75 -10.68
N GLU A 97 -3.91 -20.68 -9.87
CA GLU A 97 -3.40 -20.94 -8.52
C GLU A 97 -2.06 -21.70 -8.53
N ALA A 98 -1.76 -22.46 -9.59
CA ALA A 98 -0.50 -23.20 -9.69
C ALA A 98 0.67 -22.25 -9.98
N GLU A 99 0.44 -21.24 -10.82
CA GLU A 99 1.44 -20.24 -11.20
C GLU A 99 1.37 -18.95 -10.37
N GLN A 100 0.32 -18.78 -9.56
CA GLN A 100 0.02 -17.56 -8.80
C GLN A 100 0.05 -16.32 -9.71
N VAL A 101 -0.64 -16.40 -10.85
CA VAL A 101 -0.67 -15.36 -11.89
C VAL A 101 -2.12 -15.07 -12.30
N TRP A 102 -2.41 -13.80 -12.57
CA TRP A 102 -3.67 -13.41 -13.18
C TRP A 102 -3.50 -13.36 -14.70
N VAL A 103 -4.46 -13.94 -15.41
CA VAL A 103 -4.50 -14.00 -16.87
C VAL A 103 -5.73 -13.25 -17.36
N TRP A 104 -5.52 -12.33 -18.29
CA TRP A 104 -6.61 -11.67 -19.02
C TRP A 104 -6.75 -12.33 -20.39
N GLU A 105 -7.92 -12.91 -20.67
CA GLU A 105 -8.22 -13.54 -21.95
C GLU A 105 -8.81 -12.47 -22.89
N TYR A 106 -7.97 -11.93 -23.79
CA TYR A 106 -8.38 -10.90 -24.75
C TYR A 106 -8.92 -11.55 -26.03
N GLU A 107 -10.23 -11.46 -26.25
CA GLU A 107 -10.87 -11.96 -27.48
C GLU A 107 -10.67 -10.99 -28.66
N THR A 108 -10.16 -11.52 -29.76
CA THR A 108 -10.05 -10.82 -31.05
C THR A 108 -10.74 -11.62 -32.16
N ASP A 109 -10.93 -10.99 -33.33
CA ASP A 109 -11.46 -11.67 -34.52
C ASP A 109 -10.59 -12.85 -34.99
N GLU A 110 -9.32 -12.92 -34.57
CA GLU A 110 -8.35 -13.96 -34.90
C GLU A 110 -8.22 -15.06 -33.81
N GLY A 111 -8.89 -14.89 -32.67
CA GLY A 111 -8.87 -15.83 -31.54
C GLY A 111 -8.73 -15.15 -30.18
N ALA A 112 -8.68 -15.97 -29.12
CA ALA A 112 -8.41 -15.50 -27.76
C ALA A 112 -6.89 -15.45 -27.50
N HIS A 113 -6.42 -14.34 -26.94
CA HIS A 113 -5.03 -14.13 -26.53
C HIS A 113 -4.93 -14.04 -25.01
N ASP A 114 -4.13 -14.91 -24.42
CA ASP A 114 -3.89 -14.93 -22.98
C ASP A 114 -2.78 -13.95 -22.63
N LEU A 115 -3.12 -12.92 -21.86
CA LEU A 115 -2.20 -11.89 -21.38
C LEU A 115 -1.94 -12.09 -19.89
N TYR A 116 -0.73 -12.55 -19.59
CA TYR A 116 -0.30 -12.86 -18.23
C TYR A 116 0.17 -11.59 -17.50
N MET A 117 -0.14 -11.49 -16.20
CA MET A 117 0.31 -10.42 -15.32
C MET A 117 1.50 -10.90 -14.48
N ASP A 118 2.70 -10.82 -15.07
CA ASP A 118 3.91 -11.35 -14.45
C ASP A 118 4.45 -10.46 -13.31
N GLN A 119 5.11 -11.10 -12.34
CA GLN A 119 5.74 -10.39 -11.25
C GLN A 119 6.88 -9.49 -11.74
N GLY A 120 6.96 -8.27 -11.21
CA GLY A 120 7.97 -7.28 -11.54
C GLY A 120 7.66 -6.41 -12.75
N GLU A 121 6.61 -6.72 -13.51
CA GLU A 121 6.20 -5.91 -14.66
C GLU A 121 5.54 -4.60 -14.23
N GLU A 122 5.72 -3.58 -15.07
CA GLU A 122 5.15 -2.26 -14.83
C GLU A 122 3.67 -2.24 -15.23
N ILE A 123 2.82 -1.92 -14.25
CA ILE A 123 1.37 -1.85 -14.38
C ILE A 123 0.90 -0.41 -14.15
N ARG A 124 0.08 0.08 -15.07
CA ARG A 124 -0.65 1.34 -14.95
C ARG A 124 -2.03 1.06 -14.38
N PHE A 125 -2.34 1.64 -13.23
CA PHE A 125 -3.62 1.46 -12.57
C PHE A 125 -4.18 2.82 -12.16
N ARG A 126 -5.49 2.87 -11.96
CA ARG A 126 -6.17 4.05 -11.42
C ARG A 126 -6.58 3.77 -9.98
N VAL A 127 -6.33 4.70 -9.07
CA VAL A 127 -6.76 4.63 -7.67
C VAL A 127 -8.27 4.83 -7.62
N THR A 128 -9.01 3.88 -7.07
CA THR A 128 -10.48 3.96 -6.96
C THR A 128 -10.96 4.21 -5.55
N ASP A 129 -10.22 3.71 -4.56
CA ASP A 129 -10.58 3.86 -3.16
C ASP A 129 -9.34 3.81 -2.26
N GLU A 130 -9.50 4.30 -1.04
CA GLU A 130 -8.48 4.26 0.01
C GLU A 130 -9.06 3.81 1.33
N VAL A 131 -8.31 2.98 2.05
CA VAL A 131 -8.73 2.42 3.33
C VAL A 131 -7.71 2.78 4.39
N PHE A 132 -8.16 3.50 5.42
CA PHE A 132 -7.39 3.77 6.63
C PHE A 132 -7.88 2.88 7.77
N LEU A 133 -6.98 2.08 8.33
CA LEU A 133 -7.25 1.26 9.49
C LEU A 133 -6.65 1.90 10.75
N ASP A 134 -7.47 2.07 11.78
CA ASP A 134 -6.98 2.52 13.08
C ASP A 134 -6.28 1.36 13.80
N THR A 135 -4.95 1.42 13.82
CA THR A 135 -4.11 0.44 14.51
C THR A 135 -3.89 0.76 16.00
N SER A 136 -4.74 1.60 16.59
CA SER A 136 -4.65 1.91 18.02
C SER A 136 -4.84 0.65 18.87
N PRO A 137 -4.08 0.47 19.97
CA PRO A 137 -4.21 -0.72 20.80
C PRO A 137 -5.63 -0.83 21.39
N THR A 138 -6.35 -1.89 21.05
CA THR A 138 -7.70 -2.15 21.54
C THR A 138 -7.68 -2.65 22.99
N GLY A 139 -7.56 -1.70 23.93
CA GLY A 139 -7.74 -1.92 25.37
C GLY A 139 -6.64 -2.74 26.06
N PRO A 140 -6.51 -2.61 27.40
CA PRO A 140 -5.74 -3.58 28.15
C PRO A 140 -6.49 -4.91 28.06
N SER A 141 -5.92 -5.92 27.40
CA SER A 141 -6.35 -7.29 27.61
C SER A 141 -6.35 -7.52 29.12
N ALA A 142 -7.54 -7.73 29.67
CA ALA A 142 -7.73 -7.90 31.10
C ALA A 142 -6.74 -8.96 31.59
N ALA A 143 -6.17 -8.68 32.76
CA ALA A 143 -5.27 -9.54 33.49
C ALA A 143 -5.57 -11.02 33.28
N ALA A 144 -4.49 -11.77 33.02
CA ALA A 144 -4.39 -13.21 33.20
C ALA A 144 -5.43 -13.76 34.19
N THR A 145 -6.46 -14.44 33.69
CA THR A 145 -7.05 -15.54 34.44
C THR A 145 -6.18 -16.75 34.17
N ASP A 146 -5.30 -17.04 35.14
CA ASP A 146 -4.60 -18.31 35.29
C ASP A 146 -5.56 -19.47 35.01
N THR A 147 -5.48 -20.01 33.81
CA THR A 147 -5.96 -21.34 33.48
C THR A 147 -4.71 -22.11 33.05
N PRO A 148 -4.34 -23.24 33.69
CA PRO A 148 -3.11 -23.93 33.37
C PRO A 148 -3.08 -24.32 31.91
N ALA A 149 -1.98 -23.98 31.24
CA ALA A 149 -1.74 -24.18 29.83
C ALA A 149 -2.01 -25.62 29.37
N ALA A 150 -2.83 -25.75 28.33
CA ALA A 150 -2.72 -26.87 27.41
C ALA A 150 -1.48 -26.62 26.51
N PRO A 151 -0.54 -27.59 26.37
CA PRO A 151 0.63 -27.40 25.52
C PRO A 151 0.19 -27.54 24.06
N GLY A 152 0.18 -26.43 23.31
CA GLY A 152 -0.08 -26.48 21.87
C GLY A 152 -0.73 -25.26 21.21
N ALA A 153 -0.94 -24.13 21.92
CA ALA A 153 -1.37 -22.91 21.27
C ALA A 153 -0.15 -22.13 20.76
N GLU A 154 0.19 -22.38 19.50
CA GLU A 154 1.12 -21.55 18.74
C GLU A 154 0.62 -20.10 18.75
N ASP A 155 1.54 -19.18 19.00
CA ASP A 155 1.37 -17.73 18.89
C ASP A 155 0.92 -17.41 17.46
N GLY A 156 -0.40 -17.40 17.25
CA GLY A 156 -1.03 -17.04 16.00
C GLY A 156 -0.78 -15.57 15.75
N GLY A 157 0.35 -15.25 15.15
CA GLY A 157 0.73 -13.90 14.76
C GLY A 157 -0.45 -13.24 14.07
N GLN A 158 -1.11 -12.31 14.76
CA GLN A 158 -2.13 -11.47 14.17
C GLN A 158 -1.49 -10.84 12.94
N LYS A 159 -2.01 -11.17 11.74
CA LYS A 159 -1.68 -10.44 10.52
C LYS A 159 -1.93 -8.98 10.84
N LYS A 160 -0.86 -8.21 11.03
CA LYS A 160 -0.97 -6.76 11.24
C LYS A 160 -1.52 -6.20 9.94
N GLU A 161 -2.79 -5.87 9.95
CA GLU A 161 -3.44 -5.17 8.84
C GLU A 161 -2.70 -3.84 8.61
N ALA A 162 -2.44 -3.52 7.34
CA ALA A 162 -1.74 -2.29 6.99
C ALA A 162 -2.60 -1.08 7.40
N PRO A 163 -2.01 -0.04 8.02
CA PRO A 163 -2.77 1.13 8.47
C PRO A 163 -3.31 1.99 7.32
N TYR A 164 -2.76 1.83 6.12
CA TYR A 164 -3.18 2.54 4.91
C TYR A 164 -3.01 1.63 3.70
N THR A 165 -4.13 1.35 3.03
CA THR A 165 -4.20 0.49 1.85
C THR A 165 -4.88 1.26 0.73
N LEU A 166 -4.31 1.18 -0.48
CA LEU A 166 -4.92 1.74 -1.68
C LEU A 166 -5.57 0.65 -2.52
N LEU A 167 -6.78 0.92 -3.01
CA LEU A 167 -7.48 0.06 -3.95
C LEU A 167 -7.37 0.66 -5.35
N GLY A 168 -7.03 -0.18 -6.32
CA GLY A 168 -6.87 0.21 -7.71
C GLY A 168 -7.80 -0.52 -8.67
N THR A 169 -7.89 -0.01 -9.89
CA THR A 169 -8.57 -0.67 -11.02
C THR A 169 -7.73 -0.60 -12.28
N ILE A 170 -7.89 -1.62 -13.14
CA ILE A 170 -7.32 -1.67 -14.49
C ILE A 170 -8.37 -2.01 -15.55
N SER A 171 -9.66 -2.00 -15.20
CA SER A 171 -10.75 -2.42 -16.08
C SER A 171 -10.96 -1.52 -17.31
N GLU A 172 -10.38 -0.32 -17.32
CA GLU A 172 -10.51 0.63 -18.42
C GLU A 172 -9.44 0.43 -19.51
N PRO A 173 -9.78 0.71 -20.78
CA PRO A 173 -8.81 0.71 -21.87
C PRO A 173 -7.65 1.69 -21.59
N GLY A 174 -6.42 1.25 -21.86
CA GLY A 174 -5.20 2.02 -21.59
C GLY A 174 -4.61 1.84 -20.18
N LEU A 175 -5.29 1.07 -19.30
CA LEU A 175 -4.78 0.59 -18.02
C LEU A 175 -4.34 -0.88 -18.11
N GLY A 176 -3.64 -1.38 -17.11
CA GLY A 176 -2.99 -2.70 -17.12
C GLY A 176 -1.49 -2.58 -17.39
N LEU A 177 -0.87 -3.66 -17.85
CA LEU A 177 0.58 -3.67 -18.07
C LEU A 177 0.96 -2.71 -19.20
N LEU A 178 2.07 -1.99 -19.03
CA LEU A 178 2.54 -1.06 -20.07
C LEU A 178 2.89 -1.80 -21.37
N SER A 179 3.33 -3.06 -21.28
CA SER A 179 3.63 -3.93 -22.42
C SER A 179 2.41 -4.20 -23.31
N TRP A 180 1.19 -4.13 -22.77
CA TRP A 180 -0.04 -4.37 -23.54
C TRP A 180 -0.40 -3.23 -24.50
N TRP A 181 0.08 -2.01 -24.21
CA TRP A 181 -0.35 -0.80 -24.92
C TRP A 181 0.76 -0.16 -25.78
N ASN A 182 2.00 -0.57 -25.58
CA ASN A 182 3.13 -0.07 -26.37
C ASN A 182 3.26 -0.90 -27.65
N SER A 183 2.68 -0.38 -28.74
CA SER A 183 2.94 -0.83 -30.13
C SER A 183 4.12 -0.10 -30.76
#